data_AF-A0A3B8MHJ1-F1
#
_entry.id   AF-A0A3B8MHJ1-F1
#
_cell.length_a   1.000
_cell.length_b   1.000
_cell.length_c   1.000
_cell.angle_alpha   90.00
_cell.angle_beta   90.00
_cell.angle_gamma   90.00
#
_symmetry.space_group_name_H-M   'P 1'
#
loop_
_entity.id
_entity.type
_entity.pdbx_description
1 polymer ?
#
loop_
_entity_poly.entity_id
_entity_poly.type
_entity_poly.pdbx_seq_one_letter_code
_entity_poly.pdbx_strand_id
1 'polypeptide(L)'
;MERFWIILGLSLTLAAIGLIESLMTLTLIDELKETRGRSNKECIGQGVANVVSGLFGSVDGCAMIGPTMINIRSGGRHRLSGISAALFLLCFILFPPLWSCIGLIPVPALIGVMFIVVIATFEWTSICLWNKIPKSEFLIIVSVSVITVLFDLAIALGAGVMICPLVFAWKKPHRLEAVKRKKKGHGLRTRRAPSSSERSRHSRSSSAPLTTRT
;
A
#
# COMPACT_ATOMS: atom_id res chain seq x y z
N MET A 1 19.30 28.02 -10.83
CA MET A 1 19.50 27.17 -9.64
C MET A 1 18.23 27.00 -8.83
N GLU A 2 17.45 28.05 -8.55
CA GLU A 2 16.22 27.95 -7.73
C GLU A 2 15.17 26.97 -8.27
N ARG A 3 14.89 26.99 -9.58
CA ARG A 3 13.91 26.07 -10.20
C ARG A 3 14.27 24.61 -10.00
N PHE A 4 15.56 24.27 -9.98
CA PHE A 4 16.01 22.90 -9.76
C PHE A 4 15.63 22.39 -8.36
N TRP A 5 15.81 23.22 -7.33
CA TRP A 5 15.43 22.87 -5.96
C TRP A 5 13.92 22.70 -5.78
N ILE A 6 13.13 23.55 -6.45
CA ILE A 6 11.66 23.43 -6.44
C ILE A 6 11.22 22.12 -7.09
N ILE A 7 11.75 21.81 -8.27
CA ILE A 7 11.43 20.56 -9.00
C ILE A 7 11.91 19.34 -8.23
N LEU A 8 13.10 19.41 -7.61
CA LEU A 8 13.65 18.31 -6.83
C LEU A 8 12.80 18.01 -5.59
N GLY A 9 12.34 19.04 -4.87
CA GLY A 9 11.38 18.87 -3.78
C GLY A 9 10.06 18.25 -4.24
N LEU A 10 9.46 18.81 -5.30
CA LEU A 10 8.18 18.34 -5.83
C LEU A 10 8.25 16.88 -6.34
N SER A 11 9.28 16.56 -7.11
CA SER A 11 9.47 15.21 -7.67
C SER A 11 9.66 14.15 -6.58
N LEU A 12 10.34 14.47 -5.48
CA LEU A 12 10.47 13.56 -4.34
C LEU A 12 9.11 13.28 -3.68
N THR A 13 8.30 14.31 -3.49
CA THR A 13 6.95 14.18 -2.92
C THR A 13 6.03 13.37 -3.84
N LEU A 14 6.02 13.67 -5.15
CA LEU A 14 5.23 12.92 -6.13
C LEU A 14 5.70 11.46 -6.27
N ALA A 15 7.01 11.21 -6.23
CA ALA A 15 7.54 9.85 -6.22
C ALA A 15 7.07 9.08 -4.98
N ALA A 16 7.09 9.69 -3.80
CA ALA A 16 6.59 9.05 -2.58
C ALA A 16 5.10 8.70 -2.68
N ILE A 17 4.27 9.63 -3.16
CA ILE A 17 2.82 9.42 -3.31
C ILE A 17 2.53 8.35 -4.34
N GLY A 18 3.17 8.42 -5.51
CA GLY A 18 3.00 7.42 -6.56
C GLY A 18 3.44 6.02 -6.12
N LEU A 19 4.47 5.91 -5.28
CA LEU A 19 4.88 4.63 -4.69
C LEU A 19 3.86 4.12 -3.66
N ILE A 20 3.31 5.01 -2.82
CA ILE A 20 2.25 4.64 -1.87
C ILE A 20 1.04 4.11 -2.63
N GLU A 21 0.59 4.81 -3.66
CA GLU A 21 -0.55 4.39 -4.49
C GLU A 21 -0.28 3.04 -5.15
N SER A 22 0.91 2.87 -5.74
CA SER A 22 1.26 1.61 -6.39
C SER A 22 1.34 0.45 -5.41
N LEU A 23 1.88 0.66 -4.20
CA LEU A 23 1.93 -0.37 -3.16
C LEU A 23 0.56 -0.70 -2.57
N MET A 24 -0.32 0.29 -2.40
CA MET A 24 -1.72 0.03 -2.02
C MET A 24 -2.43 -0.78 -3.10
N THR A 25 -2.23 -0.42 -4.37
CA THR A 25 -2.78 -1.14 -5.52
C THR A 25 -2.24 -2.57 -5.58
N LEU A 26 -0.94 -2.78 -5.41
CA LEU A 26 -0.33 -4.11 -5.38
C LEU A 26 -0.91 -4.98 -4.26
N THR A 27 -1.07 -4.42 -3.07
CA THR A 27 -1.63 -5.15 -1.92
C THR A 27 -3.08 -5.55 -2.16
N LEU A 28 -3.88 -4.65 -2.77
CA LEU A 28 -5.25 -4.93 -3.17
C LEU A 28 -5.31 -6.04 -4.24
N ILE A 29 -4.42 -6.02 -5.23
CA ILE A 29 -4.34 -7.07 -6.26
C ILE A 29 -3.94 -8.41 -5.64
N ASP A 30 -2.98 -8.40 -4.72
CA ASP A 30 -2.49 -9.57 -4.01
C ASP A 30 -3.60 -10.24 -3.21
N GLU A 31 -4.44 -9.46 -2.54
CA GLU A 31 -5.63 -9.94 -1.83
C GLU A 31 -6.63 -10.59 -2.80
N LEU A 32 -6.90 -9.96 -3.94
CA LEU A 32 -7.86 -10.49 -4.95
C LEU A 32 -7.36 -11.74 -5.67
N LYS A 33 -6.05 -11.87 -5.86
CA LYS A 33 -5.43 -13.01 -6.56
C LYS A 33 -4.93 -14.09 -5.62
N GLU A 34 -5.01 -13.88 -4.30
CA GLU A 34 -4.40 -14.74 -3.27
C GLU A 34 -2.91 -15.00 -3.55
N THR A 35 -2.20 -13.98 -4.05
CA THR A 35 -0.77 -14.07 -4.36
C THR A 35 0.06 -13.12 -3.49
N ARG A 36 1.38 -13.33 -3.45
CA ARG A 36 2.30 -12.40 -2.80
C ARG A 36 3.14 -11.64 -3.83
N GLY A 37 2.79 -10.39 -4.03
CA GLY A 37 3.47 -9.42 -4.86
C GLY A 37 4.82 -9.04 -4.28
N ARG A 38 5.66 -8.47 -5.14
CA ARG A 38 7.04 -8.09 -4.78
C ARG A 38 7.15 -6.57 -4.81
N SER A 39 6.81 -5.93 -3.69
CA SER A 39 6.86 -4.46 -3.53
C SER A 39 8.17 -3.83 -4.02
N ASN A 40 9.33 -4.39 -3.67
CA ASN A 40 10.62 -3.86 -4.13
C ASN A 40 10.75 -3.85 -5.66
N LYS A 41 10.19 -4.86 -6.34
CA LYS A 41 10.22 -4.92 -7.81
C LYS A 41 9.25 -3.92 -8.42
N GLU A 42 8.12 -3.67 -7.77
CA GLU A 42 7.17 -2.64 -8.19
C GLU A 42 7.79 -1.25 -8.11
N CYS A 43 8.44 -0.92 -6.98
CA CYS A 43 9.11 0.37 -6.82
C CYS A 43 10.21 0.60 -7.87
N ILE A 44 11.04 -0.41 -8.12
CA ILE A 44 12.09 -0.33 -9.15
C ILE A 44 11.45 -0.22 -10.55
N GLY A 45 10.41 -1.00 -10.82
CA GLY A 45 9.68 -0.97 -12.09
C GLY A 45 9.10 0.41 -12.38
N GLN A 46 8.40 1.00 -11.41
CA GLN A 46 7.81 2.33 -11.51
C GLN A 46 8.88 3.43 -11.66
N GLY A 47 9.97 3.36 -10.90
CA GLY A 47 11.07 4.31 -11.02
C GLY A 47 11.71 4.29 -12.40
N VAL A 48 12.03 3.09 -12.92
CA VAL A 48 12.59 2.94 -14.27
C VAL A 48 11.60 3.42 -15.33
N ALA A 49 10.32 3.06 -15.19
CA ALA A 49 9.27 3.50 -16.12
C ALA A 49 9.16 5.02 -16.17
N ASN A 50 9.17 5.71 -15.03
CA ASN A 50 9.06 7.17 -14.99
C ASN A 50 10.32 7.88 -15.49
N VAL A 51 11.52 7.33 -15.26
CA VAL A 51 12.76 7.87 -15.84
C VAL A 51 12.73 7.75 -17.37
N VAL A 52 12.39 6.57 -17.90
CA VAL A 52 12.28 6.38 -19.35
C VAL A 52 11.20 7.30 -19.93
N SER A 53 10.02 7.34 -19.31
CA SER A 53 8.90 8.19 -19.75
C SER A 53 9.26 9.68 -19.79
N GLY A 54 9.98 10.16 -18.77
CA GLY A 54 10.46 11.55 -18.73
C GLY A 54 11.41 11.91 -19.87
N LEU A 55 12.23 10.96 -20.37
CA LEU A 55 13.09 11.19 -21.54
C LEU A 55 12.31 11.37 -22.84
N PHE A 56 11.10 10.81 -22.92
CA PHE A 56 10.18 10.98 -24.06
C PHE A 56 9.22 12.16 -23.88
N GLY A 57 9.37 12.96 -22.82
CA GLY A 57 8.47 14.08 -22.52
C GLY A 57 7.07 13.65 -22.09
N SER A 58 6.90 12.40 -21.63
CA SER A 58 5.64 11.91 -21.07
C SER A 58 5.38 12.50 -19.69
N VAL A 59 4.10 12.53 -19.31
CA VAL A 59 3.67 12.77 -17.93
C VAL A 59 4.08 11.58 -17.03
N ASP A 60 4.16 11.82 -15.73
CA ASP A 60 4.43 10.76 -14.76
C ASP A 60 3.27 9.76 -14.67
N GLY A 61 3.60 8.54 -14.25
CA GLY A 61 2.62 7.47 -14.10
C GLY A 61 2.82 6.68 -12.81
N CYS A 62 1.74 6.04 -12.38
CA CYS A 62 1.71 5.08 -11.30
C CYS A 62 0.68 3.98 -11.58
N ALA A 63 0.69 2.93 -10.76
CA ALA A 63 -0.34 1.91 -10.86
C ALA A 63 -1.66 2.45 -10.29
N MET A 64 -2.69 2.48 -11.12
CA MET A 64 -4.01 3.01 -10.77
C MET A 64 -4.99 1.89 -10.45
N ILE A 65 -5.71 2.00 -9.32
CA ILE A 65 -6.65 0.98 -8.83
C ILE A 65 -7.79 0.71 -9.83
N GLY A 66 -8.41 1.75 -10.38
CA GLY A 66 -9.63 1.65 -11.20
C GLY A 66 -9.45 0.77 -12.45
N PRO A 67 -8.60 1.15 -13.41
CA PRO A 67 -8.32 0.35 -14.60
C PRO A 67 -7.77 -1.03 -14.28
N THR A 68 -6.98 -1.15 -13.22
CA THR A 68 -6.43 -2.43 -12.77
C THR A 68 -7.52 -3.38 -12.28
N MET A 69 -8.49 -2.88 -11.51
CA MET A 69 -9.64 -3.66 -11.05
C MET A 69 -10.50 -4.15 -12.22
N ILE A 70 -10.79 -3.27 -13.17
CA ILE A 70 -11.53 -3.63 -14.39
C ILE A 70 -10.80 -4.74 -15.13
N ASN A 71 -9.50 -4.57 -15.34
CA ASN A 71 -8.68 -5.54 -16.04
C ASN A 71 -8.66 -6.92 -15.35
N ILE A 72 -8.54 -6.96 -14.02
CA ILE A 72 -8.56 -8.22 -13.25
C ILE A 72 -9.94 -8.89 -13.31
N ARG A 73 -11.02 -8.10 -13.17
CA ARG A 73 -12.40 -8.61 -13.28
C ARG A 73 -12.71 -9.12 -14.68
N SER A 74 -12.09 -8.55 -15.71
CA SER A 74 -12.13 -9.05 -17.10
C SER A 74 -11.24 -10.27 -17.36
N GLY A 75 -10.59 -10.84 -16.34
CA GLY A 75 -9.76 -12.05 -16.45
C GLY A 75 -8.27 -11.80 -16.70
N GLY A 76 -7.81 -10.54 -16.65
CA GLY A 76 -6.41 -10.13 -16.80
C GLY A 76 -5.52 -10.62 -15.66
N ARG A 77 -4.92 -11.82 -15.81
CA ARG A 77 -4.10 -12.44 -14.77
C ARG A 77 -2.60 -12.22 -14.92
N HIS A 78 -2.10 -12.08 -16.16
CA HIS A 78 -0.67 -12.02 -16.48
C HIS A 78 -0.20 -10.62 -16.90
N ARG A 79 1.11 -10.38 -16.85
CA ARG A 79 1.75 -9.12 -17.29
C ARG A 79 1.47 -8.78 -18.76
N LEU A 80 1.21 -9.79 -19.58
CA LEU A 80 0.82 -9.66 -20.98
C LEU A 80 -0.42 -8.78 -21.17
N SER A 81 -1.35 -8.79 -20.20
CA SER A 81 -2.58 -7.99 -20.28
C SER A 81 -2.29 -6.48 -20.22
N GLY A 82 -1.33 -6.05 -19.39
CA GLY A 82 -0.87 -4.66 -19.36
C GLY A 82 -0.11 -4.26 -20.63
N ILE A 83 0.74 -5.16 -21.14
CA ILE A 83 1.47 -4.94 -22.40
C ILE A 83 0.50 -4.82 -23.57
N SER A 84 -0.52 -5.69 -23.66
CA SER A 84 -1.53 -5.60 -24.69
C SER A 84 -2.32 -4.30 -24.59
N ALA A 85 -2.69 -3.85 -23.38
CA ALA A 85 -3.39 -2.58 -23.20
C ALA A 85 -2.56 -1.39 -23.72
N ALA A 86 -1.26 -1.35 -23.41
CA ALA A 86 -0.35 -0.32 -23.90
C ALA A 86 -0.18 -0.37 -25.43
N LEU A 87 -0.03 -1.56 -26.02
CA LEU A 87 0.07 -1.74 -27.47
C LEU A 87 -1.23 -1.36 -28.20
N PHE A 88 -2.39 -1.75 -27.67
CA PHE A 88 -3.68 -1.36 -28.24
C PHE A 88 -3.86 0.16 -28.19
N LEU A 89 -3.50 0.80 -27.08
CA LEU A 89 -3.54 2.26 -26.96
C LEU A 89 -2.58 2.92 -27.95
N LEU A 90 -1.34 2.41 -28.07
CA LEU A 90 -0.35 2.92 -29.00
C LEU A 90 -0.84 2.80 -30.45
N CYS A 91 -1.40 1.66 -30.84
CA CYS A 91 -2.03 1.46 -32.13
C CYS A 91 -3.18 2.46 -32.33
N PHE A 92 -4.08 2.61 -31.36
CA PHE A 92 -5.22 3.52 -31.45
C PHE A 92 -4.80 4.97 -31.71
N ILE A 93 -3.65 5.38 -31.16
CA ILE A 93 -3.06 6.70 -31.36
C ILE A 93 -2.34 6.82 -32.72
N LEU A 94 -1.57 5.80 -33.14
CA LEU A 94 -0.76 5.86 -34.36
C LEU A 94 -1.58 5.68 -35.65
N PHE A 95 -2.70 4.94 -35.63
CA PHE A 95 -3.49 4.68 -36.83
C PHE A 95 -4.38 5.90 -37.16
N PRO A 96 -4.15 6.60 -38.29
CA PRO A 96 -4.90 7.80 -38.67
C PRO A 96 -6.44 7.66 -38.67
N PRO A 97 -7.03 6.54 -39.13
CA PRO A 97 -8.49 6.39 -39.08
C PRO A 97 -9.03 6.29 -37.65
N LEU A 98 -8.25 5.80 -36.69
CA LEU A 98 -8.66 5.66 -35.29
C LEU A 98 -8.45 6.97 -34.51
N TRP A 99 -7.37 7.70 -34.79
CA TRP A 99 -7.12 9.02 -34.21
C TRP A 99 -8.25 10.01 -34.50
N SER A 100 -8.82 9.96 -35.70
CA SER A 100 -9.93 10.83 -36.10
C SER A 100 -11.18 10.61 -35.23
N CYS A 101 -11.39 9.40 -34.71
CA CYS A 101 -12.47 9.09 -33.77
C CYS A 101 -12.27 9.75 -32.40
N ILE A 102 -11.03 10.00 -31.98
CA ILE A 102 -10.73 10.69 -30.72
C ILE A 102 -11.17 12.15 -30.76
N GLY A 103 -11.05 12.82 -31.91
CA GLY A 103 -11.48 14.21 -32.09
C GLY A 103 -13.01 14.40 -32.05
N LEU A 104 -13.77 13.31 -32.15
CA LEU A 104 -15.24 13.31 -32.09
C LEU A 104 -15.77 13.18 -30.66
N ILE A 105 -14.91 12.96 -29.67
CA ILE A 105 -15.34 12.78 -28.27
C ILE A 105 -15.87 14.11 -27.73
N PRO A 106 -17.18 14.21 -27.39
CA PRO A 106 -17.74 15.44 -26.89
C PRO A 106 -17.22 15.75 -25.47
N VAL A 107 -16.74 16.98 -25.26
CA VAL A 107 -16.27 17.46 -23.93
C VAL A 107 -17.30 17.21 -22.81
N PRO A 108 -18.62 17.35 -23.02
CA PRO A 108 -19.63 16.99 -22.02
C PRO A 108 -19.53 15.54 -21.50
N ALA A 109 -19.16 14.58 -22.35
CA ALA A 109 -19.02 13.19 -21.92
C ALA A 109 -17.81 13.03 -20.99
N LEU A 110 -16.69 13.70 -21.28
CA LEU A 110 -15.49 13.70 -20.43
C LEU A 110 -15.80 14.31 -19.05
N ILE A 111 -16.58 15.39 -19.00
CA ILE A 111 -17.04 16.00 -17.75
C ILE A 111 -17.88 15.00 -16.94
N GLY A 112 -18.81 14.29 -17.59
CA GLY A 112 -19.62 13.26 -16.95
C GLY A 112 -18.78 12.12 -16.34
N VAL A 113 -17.75 11.67 -17.06
CA VAL A 113 -16.80 10.66 -16.53
C VAL A 113 -16.05 11.20 -15.31
N MET A 114 -15.61 12.46 -15.32
CA MET A 114 -14.93 13.07 -14.17
C MET A 114 -15.85 13.17 -12.94
N PHE A 115 -17.13 13.47 -13.11
CA PHE A 115 -18.09 13.44 -11.99
C PHE A 115 -18.21 12.06 -11.34
N ILE A 116 -18.28 11.00 -12.16
CA ILE A 116 -18.34 9.62 -11.65
C ILE A 116 -17.06 9.29 -10.87
N VAL A 117 -15.88 9.68 -11.37
CA VAL A 117 -14.59 9.46 -10.71
C VAL A 117 -14.51 10.20 -9.36
N VAL A 118 -14.96 11.45 -9.31
CA VAL A 118 -15.01 12.23 -8.05
C VAL A 118 -15.90 11.53 -7.03
N ILE A 119 -17.12 11.16 -7.41
CA ILE A 119 -18.06 10.46 -6.50
C ILE A 119 -17.48 9.12 -6.04
N ALA A 120 -16.79 8.39 -6.92
CA ALA A 120 -16.15 7.11 -6.58
C ALA A 120 -14.93 7.24 -5.65
N THR A 121 -14.26 8.40 -5.66
CA THR A 121 -13.09 8.67 -4.81
C THR A 121 -13.48 9.08 -3.39
N PHE A 122 -14.66 9.69 -3.22
CA PHE A 122 -15.16 10.04 -1.89
C PHE A 122 -15.62 8.79 -1.12
N GLU A 123 -14.98 8.54 0.01
CA GLU A 123 -15.37 7.47 0.92
C GLU A 123 -16.48 7.99 1.86
N TRP A 124 -17.72 7.58 1.60
CA TRP A 124 -18.88 8.09 2.34
C TRP A 124 -18.97 7.61 3.79
N THR A 125 -18.36 6.49 4.14
CA THR A 125 -18.38 5.98 5.52
C THR A 125 -17.57 6.88 6.45
N SER A 126 -16.52 7.53 5.96
CA SER A 126 -15.61 8.38 6.73
C SER A 126 -16.35 9.57 7.28
N ILE A 127 -17.29 10.14 6.52
CA ILE A 127 -18.13 11.26 6.96
C ILE A 127 -19.06 10.83 8.10
N CYS A 128 -19.67 9.65 8.00
CA CYS A 128 -20.50 9.10 9.09
C CYS A 128 -19.69 8.73 10.34
N LEU A 129 -18.41 8.39 10.19
CA LEU A 129 -17.54 7.94 11.29
C LEU A 129 -16.65 9.04 11.87
N TRP A 130 -16.88 10.32 11.56
CA TRP A 130 -16.05 11.44 12.04
C TRP A 130 -15.85 11.48 13.56
N ASN A 131 -16.84 11.05 14.34
CA ASN A 131 -16.73 11.06 15.81
C ASN A 131 -15.85 9.93 16.39
N LYS A 132 -15.43 8.95 15.56
CA LYS A 132 -14.53 7.85 15.98
C LYS A 132 -13.06 8.12 15.63
N ILE A 133 -12.77 9.10 14.78
CA ILE A 133 -11.41 9.44 14.36
C ILE A 133 -10.75 10.26 15.49
N PRO A 134 -9.52 9.95 15.92
CA PRO A 134 -8.84 10.75 16.92
C PRO A 134 -8.64 12.18 16.39
N LYS A 135 -8.94 13.17 17.24
CA LYS A 135 -8.92 14.61 16.89
C LYS A 135 -7.64 15.06 16.20
N SER A 136 -6.50 14.45 16.56
CA SER A 136 -5.20 14.72 15.96
C SER A 136 -5.12 14.36 14.47
N GLU A 137 -5.69 13.22 14.06
CA GLU A 137 -5.68 12.77 12.67
C GLU A 137 -6.71 13.54 11.85
N PHE A 138 -7.87 13.83 12.44
CA PHE A 138 -8.89 14.68 11.82
C PHE A 138 -8.34 16.09 11.50
N LEU A 139 -7.57 16.69 12.42
CA LEU A 139 -6.96 18.01 12.20
C LEU A 139 -6.00 17.99 11.00
N ILE A 140 -5.22 16.93 10.81
CA ILE A 140 -4.31 16.79 9.66
C ILE A 140 -5.12 16.74 8.36
N ILE A 141 -6.17 15.91 8.30
CA ILE A 141 -7.01 15.74 7.12
C ILE A 141 -7.66 17.07 6.73
N VAL A 142 -8.28 17.75 7.68
CA VAL A 142 -8.93 19.05 7.45
C VAL A 142 -7.91 20.09 7.01
N SER A 143 -6.74 20.15 7.64
CA SER A 143 -5.69 21.12 7.29
C SER A 143 -5.20 20.92 5.86
N VAL A 144 -4.84 19.69 5.48
CA VAL A 144 -4.37 19.39 4.11
C VAL A 144 -5.48 19.67 3.10
N SER A 145 -6.73 19.28 3.39
CA SER A 145 -7.87 19.52 2.50
C SER A 145 -8.13 21.02 2.27
N VAL A 146 -8.10 21.84 3.33
CA VAL A 146 -8.29 23.29 3.22
C VAL A 146 -7.15 23.93 2.43
N ILE A 147 -5.90 23.52 2.67
CA ILE A 147 -4.74 24.02 1.92
C ILE A 147 -4.87 23.67 0.44
N THR A 148 -5.31 22.45 0.10
CA THR A 148 -5.53 22.04 -1.30
C THR A 148 -6.57 22.91 -2.02
N VAL A 149 -7.64 23.32 -1.33
CA VAL A 149 -8.72 24.13 -1.93
C VAL A 149 -8.33 25.61 -2.06
N LEU A 150 -7.59 26.15 -1.10
CA LEU A 150 -7.22 27.57 -1.08
C LEU A 150 -5.95 27.90 -1.87
N PHE A 151 -5.04 26.93 -2.00
CA PHE A 151 -3.76 27.06 -2.68
C PHE A 151 -3.66 26.03 -3.81
N ASP A 152 -2.65 25.16 -3.74
CA ASP A 152 -2.33 24.15 -4.75
C ASP A 152 -2.03 22.81 -4.09
N LEU A 153 -2.23 21.73 -4.86
CA LEU A 153 -1.93 20.36 -4.43
C LEU A 153 -0.47 20.22 -3.99
N ALA A 154 0.47 20.84 -4.71
CA ALA A 154 1.90 20.79 -4.36
C ALA A 154 2.19 21.34 -2.96
N ILE A 155 1.58 22.47 -2.60
CA ILE A 155 1.75 23.11 -1.29
C ILE A 155 1.07 22.27 -0.20
N ALA A 156 -0.13 21.76 -0.48
CA ALA A 156 -0.86 20.91 0.46
C ALA A 156 -0.11 19.63 0.82
N LEU A 157 0.48 18.95 -0.17
CA LEU A 157 1.28 17.75 0.04
C LEU A 157 2.53 18.05 0.88
N GLY A 158 3.24 19.14 0.58
CA GLY A 158 4.40 19.57 1.36
C GLY A 158 4.05 19.87 2.82
N ALA A 159 2.95 20.58 3.06
CA ALA A 159 2.46 20.87 4.41
C ALA A 159 2.05 19.58 5.15
N GLY A 160 1.34 18.66 4.49
CA GLY A 160 0.92 17.39 5.08
C GLY A 160 2.10 16.55 5.58
N VAL A 161 3.15 16.42 4.78
CA VAL A 161 4.38 15.69 5.15
C VAL A 161 5.05 16.28 6.40
N MET A 162 5.00 17.61 6.57
CA MET A 162 5.58 18.28 7.75
C MET A 162 4.69 18.18 8.99
N ILE A 163 3.37 18.27 8.84
CA ILE A 163 2.41 18.27 9.95
C ILE A 163 2.28 16.87 10.58
N CYS A 164 2.30 15.80 9.77
CA CYS A 164 2.16 14.41 10.23
C CYS A 164 3.12 14.02 11.38
N PRO A 165 4.46 14.15 11.25
CA PRO A 165 5.38 13.81 12.32
C PRO A 165 5.28 14.74 13.52
N LEU A 166 4.95 16.03 13.31
CA LEU A 166 4.82 17.01 14.39
C LEU A 166 3.66 16.67 15.32
N VAL A 167 2.49 16.38 14.74
CA VAL A 167 1.30 15.96 15.50
C VAL A 167 1.56 14.63 16.22
N PHE A 168 2.26 13.68 15.58
CA PHE A 168 2.63 12.41 16.21
C PHE A 168 3.59 12.59 17.39
N ALA A 169 4.58 13.50 17.27
CA ALA A 169 5.51 13.82 18.35
C ALA A 169 4.79 14.43 19.56
N TRP A 170 3.83 15.34 19.34
CA TRP A 170 3.00 15.90 20.41
C TRP A 170 2.05 14.89 21.06
N LYS A 171 1.65 13.84 20.34
CA LYS A 171 0.74 12.82 20.87
C LYS A 171 1.43 11.77 21.73
N LYS A 172 2.76 11.66 21.70
CA LYS A 172 3.51 10.73 22.56
C LYS A 172 3.65 11.32 23.97
N PRO A 173 2.95 10.82 25.00
CA PRO A 173 3.35 11.11 26.37
C PRO A 173 4.76 10.55 26.59
N HIS A 174 5.62 11.31 27.28
CA HIS A 174 6.93 10.90 27.77
C HIS A 174 6.80 9.69 28.70
N ARG A 175 6.51 8.50 28.16
CA ARG A 175 6.57 7.25 28.91
C ARG A 175 7.84 6.55 28.50
N LEU A 176 8.93 7.04 29.09
CA LEU A 176 10.22 6.35 29.18
C LEU A 176 9.99 5.06 29.98
N GLU A 177 9.40 4.04 29.36
CA GLU A 177 9.55 2.69 29.88
C GLU A 177 10.98 2.26 29.60
N ALA A 178 11.84 2.49 30.60
CA ALA A 178 13.11 1.84 30.71
C ALA A 178 12.88 0.32 30.62
N VAL A 179 13.07 -0.24 29.42
CA VAL A 179 13.18 -1.68 29.22
C VAL A 179 14.44 -2.10 29.99
N LYS A 180 14.27 -2.48 31.27
CA LYS A 180 15.27 -3.22 32.01
C LYS A 180 15.46 -4.54 31.28
N ARG A 181 16.47 -4.60 30.41
CA ARG A 181 17.03 -5.86 29.93
C ARG A 181 17.53 -6.63 31.14
N LYS A 182 16.71 -7.55 31.64
CA LYS A 182 17.16 -8.55 32.62
C LYS A 182 18.17 -9.44 31.89
N LYS A 183 19.47 -9.19 32.12
CA LYS A 183 20.56 -10.06 31.68
C LYS A 183 20.36 -11.40 32.38
N LYS A 184 19.65 -12.34 31.74
CA LYS A 184 19.61 -13.75 32.16
C LYS A 184 21.04 -14.26 32.00
N GLY A 185 21.74 -14.40 33.11
CA GLY A 185 23.00 -15.12 33.17
C GLY A 185 22.80 -16.50 32.55
N HIS A 186 23.60 -16.80 31.54
CA HIS A 186 23.77 -18.16 31.03
C HIS A 186 24.40 -19.01 32.16
N GLY A 187 23.55 -19.55 33.03
CA GLY A 187 23.84 -20.80 33.71
C GLY A 187 23.50 -21.92 32.73
N LEU A 188 24.50 -22.42 32.02
CA LEU A 188 24.42 -23.66 31.27
C LEU A 188 24.05 -24.79 32.24
N ARG A 189 22.75 -25.09 32.36
CA ARG A 189 22.26 -26.32 32.97
C ARG A 189 21.79 -27.20 31.84
N THR A 190 22.72 -28.01 31.34
CA THR A 190 22.48 -29.09 30.39
C THR A 190 21.36 -29.99 30.93
N ARG A 191 20.16 -29.80 30.38
CA ARG A 191 19.01 -30.68 30.65
C ARG A 191 19.25 -31.96 29.84
N ARG A 192 19.98 -32.89 30.45
CA ARG A 192 20.20 -34.25 29.95
C ARG A 192 18.82 -34.88 29.70
N ALA A 193 18.55 -35.30 28.46
CA ALA A 193 17.36 -36.08 28.12
C ALA A 193 17.38 -37.41 28.90
N PRO A 194 16.25 -37.91 29.40
CA PRO A 194 16.22 -39.17 30.14
C PRO A 194 16.58 -40.32 29.20
N SER A 195 17.51 -41.17 29.62
CA SER A 195 17.94 -42.34 28.86
C SER A 195 16.83 -43.38 28.79
N SER A 196 16.75 -44.07 27.66
CA SER A 196 15.79 -45.14 27.31
C SER A 196 15.71 -46.32 28.30
N SER A 197 16.54 -46.35 29.34
CA SER A 197 16.54 -47.35 30.42
C SER A 197 15.51 -47.08 31.55
N GLU A 198 15.00 -45.85 31.70
CA GLU A 198 14.01 -45.52 32.75
C GLU A 198 12.55 -45.73 32.32
N ARG A 199 12.27 -45.77 31.01
CA ARG A 199 10.90 -45.99 30.48
C ARG A 199 10.41 -47.43 30.66
N SER A 200 11.31 -48.38 30.89
CA SER A 200 11.00 -49.82 31.04
C SER A 200 10.65 -50.22 32.48
N ARG A 201 10.87 -49.36 33.48
CA ARG A 201 10.54 -49.65 34.89
C ARG A 201 9.11 -49.25 35.27
N HIS A 202 8.46 -48.37 34.49
CA HIS A 202 7.09 -47.93 34.79
C HIS A 202 6.00 -48.84 34.21
N SER A 203 6.31 -49.75 33.27
CA SER A 203 5.33 -50.72 32.74
C SER A 203 5.30 -52.06 33.47
N ARG A 204 6.20 -52.28 34.46
CA ARG A 204 6.30 -53.55 35.21
C ARG A 204 5.81 -53.47 36.67
N SER A 205 5.31 -52.32 37.11
CA SER A 205 4.76 -52.13 38.46
C SER A 205 3.22 -52.24 38.52
N SER A 206 2.56 -52.52 37.39
CA SER A 206 1.10 -52.68 37.32
C SER A 206 0.73 -54.10 36.91
N SER A 207 1.08 -55.06 37.76
CA SER A 207 0.61 -56.44 37.64
C SER A 207 0.39 -57.03 39.03
N ALA A 208 -0.87 -57.10 39.48
CA ALA A 208 -1.37 -58.04 40.48
C ALA A 208 -2.91 -57.98 40.60
N PRO A 209 -3.57 -59.08 41.04
CA PRO A 209 -4.84 -59.56 40.52
C PRO A 209 -6.04 -59.26 41.43
N LEU A 210 -7.25 -59.16 40.87
CA LEU A 210 -8.49 -59.31 41.64
C LEU A 210 -9.22 -60.59 41.24
N THR A 211 -9.42 -61.39 42.27
CA THR A 211 -10.05 -62.70 42.37
C THR A 211 -11.58 -62.62 42.32
N THR A 212 -12.20 -63.59 41.63
CA THR A 212 -13.50 -64.25 41.89
C THR A 212 -14.50 -63.64 42.88
N ARG A 213 -15.75 -63.38 42.42
CA ARG A 213 -17.00 -63.85 43.06
C ARG A 213 -18.25 -63.55 42.20
N THR A 214 -19.07 -64.61 42.06
CA THR A 214 -20.49 -64.74 41.64
C THR A 214 -20.90 -64.27 40.25
#